data_AF-U3IPR8-F1
#
_entry.id   AF-U3IPR8-F1
#
_cell.length_a   1.000
_cell.length_b   1.000
_cell.length_c   1.000
_cell.angle_alpha   90.00
_cell.angle_beta   90.00
_cell.angle_gamma   90.00
#
_symmetry.space_group_name_H-M   'P 1'
#
loop_
_entity.id
_entity.type
_entity.pdbx_description
1 polymer ?
#
loop_
_entity_poly.entity_id
_entity_poly.type
_entity_poly.pdbx_seq_one_letter_code
_entity_poly.pdbx_strand_id
1 'polypeptide(L)'
;MGTNLQEILEEANRVLKQGGTLLVAEVASRFEDTRAFMTAMAQLGFKSVSKDLSSPFFFLLEFSKTAPPRPRPCAGLRLRPCRYKRR
;
A
#
# COMPACT_ATOMS: atom_id res chain seq x y z
N MET A 1 -3.99 15.08 0.38
CA MET A 1 -4.23 13.72 -0.14
C MET A 1 -4.97 12.92 0.92
N GLY A 2 -5.94 12.10 0.51
CA GLY A 2 -6.87 11.39 1.38
C GLY A 2 -6.15 10.70 2.53
N THR A 3 -6.56 11.02 3.75
CA THR A 3 -6.05 10.43 4.99
C THR A 3 -6.52 8.99 5.18
N ASN A 4 -7.48 8.53 4.37
CA ASN A 4 -8.10 7.22 4.50
C ASN A 4 -7.54 6.19 3.50
N LEU A 5 -6.28 5.81 3.69
CA LEU A 5 -5.61 4.82 2.84
C LEU A 5 -6.30 3.45 2.89
N GLN A 6 -6.89 3.09 4.03
CA GLN A 6 -7.60 1.83 4.17
C GLN A 6 -8.83 1.75 3.25
N GLU A 7 -9.71 2.76 3.27
CA GLU A 7 -10.88 2.81 2.37
C GLU A 7 -10.50 2.76 0.89
N ILE A 8 -9.43 3.48 0.51
CA ILE A 8 -8.94 3.48 -0.88
C ILE A 8 -8.50 2.08 -1.30
N LEU A 9 -7.80 1.35 -0.43
CA LEU A 9 -7.30 0.02 -0.74
C LEU A 9 -8.39 -1.06 -0.67
N GLU A 10 -9.37 -0.91 0.22
CA GLU A 10 -10.56 -1.76 0.25
C GLU A 10 -11.39 -1.59 -1.02
N GLU A 11 -11.57 -0.36 -1.49
CA GLU A 11 -12.24 -0.07 -2.76
C GLU A 11 -11.45 -0.61 -3.95
N ALA A 12 -10.12 -0.47 -3.94
CA ALA A 12 -9.26 -1.09 -4.93
C ALA A 12 -9.41 -2.62 -4.96
N ASN A 13 -9.50 -3.27 -3.78
CA ASN A 13 -9.78 -4.70 -3.72
C ASN A 13 -11.16 -5.00 -4.32
N ARG A 14 -12.21 -4.23 -3.97
CA ARG A 14 -13.57 -4.45 -4.47
C ARG A 14 -13.66 -4.41 -6.00
N VAL A 15 -12.97 -3.47 -6.66
CA VAL A 15 -13.01 -3.32 -8.12
C VAL A 15 -12.08 -4.29 -8.87
N LEU A 16 -10.98 -4.71 -8.26
CA LEU A 16 -10.04 -5.64 -8.89
C LEU A 16 -10.64 -7.04 -9.02
N LYS A 17 -10.41 -7.70 -10.16
CA LYS A 17 -10.69 -9.13 -10.33
C LYS A 17 -9.73 -9.95 -9.49
N GLN A 18 -10.14 -11.17 -9.13
CA GLN A 18 -9.25 -12.14 -8.48
C GLN A 18 -8.00 -12.37 -9.35
N GLY A 19 -6.81 -12.30 -8.75
CA GLY A 19 -5.52 -12.37 -9.44
C GLY A 19 -5.06 -11.06 -10.10
N GLY A 20 -5.90 -10.02 -10.12
CA GLY A 20 -5.55 -8.72 -10.69
C GLY A 20 -4.43 -8.01 -9.93
N THR A 21 -3.74 -7.11 -10.62
CA THR A 21 -2.54 -6.42 -10.10
C THR A 21 -2.87 -5.03 -9.56
N LEU A 22 -2.35 -4.71 -8.38
CA LEU A 22 -2.32 -3.38 -7.78
C LEU A 22 -0.87 -2.89 -7.75
N LEU A 23 -0.62 -1.75 -8.38
CA LEU A 23 0.68 -1.06 -8.35
C LEU A 23 0.61 0.12 -7.38
N VAL A 24 1.56 0.20 -6.47
CA VAL A 24 1.67 1.30 -5.50
C VAL A 24 3.01 1.99 -5.70
N ALA A 25 2.97 3.27 -6.03
CA ALA A 25 4.14 4.14 -6.08
C ALA A 25 4.02 5.18 -4.97
N GLU A 26 4.87 5.12 -3.96
CA GLU A 26 4.83 6.08 -2.86
C GLU A 26 6.21 6.58 -2.46
N VAL A 27 6.24 7.78 -1.90
CA VAL A 27 7.47 8.43 -1.47
C VAL A 27 8.09 7.65 -0.32
N ALA A 28 9.36 7.25 -0.46
CA ALA A 28 10.08 6.39 0.48
C ALA A 28 10.02 6.93 1.93
N SER A 29 10.16 8.25 2.11
CA SER A 29 10.15 8.92 3.42
C SER A 29 8.80 8.88 4.15
N ARG A 30 7.73 8.46 3.47
CA ARG A 30 6.40 8.33 4.07
C ARG A 30 6.21 7.02 4.84
N PHE A 31 7.02 6.01 4.54
CA PHE A 31 6.99 4.74 5.23
C PHE A 31 7.78 4.85 6.54
N GLU A 32 7.12 4.60 7.66
CA GLU A 32 7.79 4.43 8.95
C GLU A 32 8.30 3.01 9.12
N ASP A 33 7.44 2.03 8.82
CA ASP A 33 7.81 0.62 8.73
C ASP A 33 7.17 -0.01 7.50
N THR A 34 8.00 -0.29 6.48
CA THR A 34 7.57 -0.96 5.26
C THR A 34 6.99 -2.35 5.58
N ARG A 35 7.50 -3.07 6.59
CA ARG A 35 6.98 -4.40 6.95
C ARG A 35 5.56 -4.33 7.50
N ALA A 36 5.28 -3.35 8.36
CA ALA A 36 3.93 -3.11 8.86
C ALA A 36 2.95 -2.82 7.71
N PHE A 37 3.38 -2.04 6.71
CA PHE A 37 2.62 -1.80 5.49
C PHE A 37 2.36 -3.09 4.71
N MET A 38 3.38 -3.93 4.49
CA MET A 38 3.23 -5.22 3.81
C MET A 38 2.24 -6.15 4.53
N THR A 39 2.29 -6.20 5.86
CA THR A 39 1.35 -7.01 6.66
C THR A 39 -0.07 -6.50 6.54
N ALA A 40 -0.27 -5.18 6.55
CA ALA A 40 -1.58 -4.59 6.34
C ALA A 40 -2.15 -4.91 4.94
N MET A 41 -1.32 -4.82 3.90
CA MET A 41 -1.72 -5.23 2.54
C MET A 41 -2.17 -6.70 2.48
N ALA A 42 -1.47 -7.59 3.19
CA ALA A 42 -1.87 -8.99 3.30
C ALA A 42 -3.24 -9.18 4.00
N GLN A 43 -3.53 -8.38 5.03
CA GLN A 43 -4.83 -8.39 5.70
C GLN A 43 -5.97 -7.88 4.79
N LEU A 44 -5.66 -6.97 3.88
CA LEU A 44 -6.56 -6.49 2.83
C LEU A 44 -6.69 -7.44 1.63
N GLY A 45 -6.10 -8.64 1.70
CA GLY A 45 -6.25 -9.65 0.65
C GLY A 45 -5.33 -9.46 -0.55
N PHE A 46 -4.22 -8.75 -0.37
CA PHE A 46 -3.18 -8.57 -1.38
C PHE A 46 -1.91 -9.36 -1.06
N LYS A 47 -1.33 -10.02 -2.06
CA LYS A 47 -0.04 -10.70 -1.96
C LYS A 47 1.04 -9.91 -2.70
N SER A 48 2.18 -9.68 -2.07
CA SER A 48 3.33 -9.03 -2.73
C SER A 48 3.86 -9.89 -3.86
N VAL A 49 4.05 -9.28 -5.03
CA VAL A 49 4.65 -9.90 -6.22
C VAL A 49 6.08 -9.40 -6.40
N SER A 50 6.27 -8.09 -6.45
CA SER A 50 7.57 -7.45 -6.60
C SER A 50 7.68 -6.21 -5.72
N LYS A 51 8.90 -5.82 -5.37
CA LYS A 51 9.22 -4.60 -4.61
C LYS A 51 10.50 -4.01 -5.15
N ASP A 52 10.43 -2.81 -5.66
CA ASP A 52 11.60 -2.01 -5.98
C ASP A 52 11.75 -0.91 -4.93
N LEU A 53 12.78 -1.08 -4.10
CA LEU A 53 13.18 -0.16 -3.03
C LEU A 53 14.53 0.50 -3.34
N SER A 54 15.02 0.39 -4.58
CA SER A 54 16.34 0.89 -4.97
C SER A 54 16.41 2.41 -5.05
N SER A 55 15.28 3.06 -5.36
CA SER A 55 15.20 4.51 -5.46
C SER A 55 15.14 5.16 -4.07
N PRO A 56 15.96 6.19 -3.80
CA PRO A 56 15.92 6.91 -2.53
C PRO A 56 14.68 7.80 -2.38
N PHE A 57 13.91 7.99 -3.46
CA PHE A 57 12.76 8.88 -3.48
C PHE A 57 11.43 8.14 -3.44
N PHE A 58 11.30 7.03 -4.17
CA PHE A 58 10.05 6.31 -4.34
C PHE A 58 10.24 4.81 -4.14
N PHE A 59 9.26 4.19 -3.50
CA PHE A 59 9.10 2.75 -3.51
C PHE A 59 8.02 2.36 -4.51
N LEU A 60 8.33 1.38 -5.35
CA LEU A 60 7.39 0.76 -6.27
C LEU A 60 7.08 -0.64 -5.75
N LEU A 61 5.81 -0.87 -5.43
CA LEU A 61 5.35 -2.12 -4.85
C LEU A 61 4.26 -2.70 -5.74
N GLU A 62 4.39 -3.96 -6.08
CA GLU A 62 3.41 -4.69 -6.87
C GLU A 62 2.74 -5.75 -6.00
N PHE A 63 1.41 -5.80 -6.11
CA PHE A 63 0.58 -6.74 -5.39
C PHE A 63 -0.40 -7.43 -6.32
N SER A 64 -0.72 -8.69 -6.04
CA SER A 64 -1.81 -9.41 -6.68
C SER A 64 -2.96 -9.61 -5.68
N LYS A 65 -4.20 -9.40 -6.12
CA LYS A 65 -5.41 -9.67 -5.33
C LYS A 65 -5.60 -11.18 -5.16
N THR A 66 -5.59 -11.65 -3.92
CA THR A 66 -5.76 -13.08 -3.58
C THR A 66 -7.00 -13.38 -2.75
N ALA A 67 -7.58 -12.40 -2.07
CA ALA A 67 -8.76 -12.60 -1.24
C ALA A 67 -9.56 -11.30 -1.09
N PRO A 68 -10.83 -11.36 -0.65
CA PRO A 68 -11.51 -10.18 -0.12
C PRO A 68 -10.78 -9.65 1.14
N PRO A 69 -10.93 -8.35 1.46
CA PRO A 69 -10.31 -7.74 2.63
C PRO A 69 -10.92 -8.30 3.92
N ARG A 70 -10.09 -8.46 4.96
CA ARG A 70 -10.57 -8.84 6.30
C ARG A 70 -11.17 -7.62 7.00
N PRO A 71 -12.27 -7.76 7.77
CA PRO A 71 -12.98 -6.63 8.40
C PRO A 71 -12.27 -6.05 9.63
N ARG A 72 -10.93 -6.05 9.67
CA ARG A 72 -10.14 -5.55 10.82
C ARG A 72 -9.40 -4.26 10.45
N PRO A 73 -9.38 -3.26 11.35
CA PRO A 73 -8.58 -2.05 11.14
C PRO A 73 -7.10 -2.39 10.95
N CYS A 74 -6.51 -1.89 9.88
CA CYS A 74 -5.12 -2.16 9.53
C CYS A 74 -4.23 -1.00 9.96
N ALA A 75 -3.69 -1.04 11.19
CA ALA A 75 -2.85 0.02 11.74
C ALA A 75 -1.60 0.35 10.90
N GLY A 76 -1.11 -0.63 10.12
CA GLY A 76 0.06 -0.49 9.23
C GLY A 76 -0.14 0.38 7.99
N LEU A 77 -1.35 0.91 7.74
CA LEU A 77 -1.66 1.79 6.59
C LEU A 77 -1.47 3.28 6.90
N ARG A 78 -0.96 3.63 8.09
CA ARG A 78 -0.67 5.01 8.46
C ARG A 78 0.68 5.43 7.90
N LEU A 79 0.65 6.13 6.76
CA LEU A 79 1.83 6.75 6.15
C LEU A 79 2.02 8.18 6.66
N ARG A 80 3.28 8.60 6.81
CA ARG A 80 3.62 9.99 7.13
C ARG A 80 3.18 10.92 5.99
N PRO A 81 2.90 12.21 6.26
CA PRO A 81 2.58 13.16 5.20
C PRO A 81 3.78 13.33 4.25
N CYS A 82 3.50 13.50 2.96
CA CYS A 82 4.52 13.86 1.98
C CYS A 82 4.98 15.29 2.27
N ARG A 83 6.23 15.48 2.71
CA ARG A 83 6.83 16.80 2.86
C ARG A 83 7.67 17.11 1.62
N TYR A 84 7.14 17.95 0.75
CA TYR A 84 7.92 18.44 -0.39
C TYR A 84 9.02 19.39 0.13
N LYS A 85 10.28 19.17 -0.28
CA LYS A 85 11.37 20.09 0.06
C LYS A 85 11.11 21.45 -0.61
N ARG A 86 11.46 22.55 0.05
CA ARG A 86 11.44 23.87 -0.58
C ARG A 86 12.35 23.83 -1.82
N ARG A 87 11.83 24.37 -2.93
CA ARG A 87 12.57 24.53 -4.19
C ARG A 87 13.54 25.70 -4.08
#